data_AF-A0A2V8R040-F1
#
_entry.id   AF-A0A2V8R040-F1
#
_cell.length_a   1.000
_cell.length_b   1.000
_cell.length_c   1.000
_cell.angle_alpha   90.00
_cell.angle_beta   90.00
_cell.angle_gamma   90.00
#
_symmetry.space_group_name_H-M   'P 1'
#
loop_
_entity.id
_entity.type
_entity.pdbx_description
1 polymer ?
#
loop_
_entity_poly.entity_id
_entity_poly.type
_entity_poly.pdbx_seq_one_letter_code
_entity_poly.pdbx_strand_id
1 'polypeptide(L)'
;MNLPPKRVARLFLLSLLTLFAPRAVGAKVTRYLTGDPADVAPRLHGPALDLGGGGTDVGEAIQWMIDEVRGCTTCDVTVDVVVLRASGADGYNDYIKKMKGVDSVETLVITDAADAKDAGV
;
A
#
# COMPACT_ATOMS: atom_id res chain seq x y z
N MET A 1 18.78 -3.11 -52.81
CA MET A 1 20.08 -2.71 -52.23
C MET A 1 20.45 -3.75 -51.17
N ASN A 2 21.21 -4.79 -51.55
CA ASN A 2 21.46 -5.95 -50.69
C ASN A 2 22.53 -5.62 -49.65
N LEU A 3 22.21 -5.73 -48.36
CA LEU A 3 23.20 -5.53 -47.29
C LEU A 3 24.19 -6.73 -47.26
N PRO A 4 25.49 -6.48 -47.07
CA PRO A 4 26.48 -7.54 -46.96
C PRO A 4 26.23 -8.44 -45.73
N PRO A 5 26.47 -9.77 -45.82
CA PRO A 5 26.06 -10.76 -44.82
C PRO A 5 26.61 -10.51 -43.41
N LYS A 6 27.79 -9.87 -43.31
CA LYS A 6 28.41 -9.47 -42.03
C LYS A 6 27.66 -8.33 -41.31
N ARG A 7 26.92 -7.48 -42.03
CA ARG A 7 26.07 -6.42 -41.45
C ARG A 7 24.72 -6.97 -40.98
N VAL A 8 24.18 -7.97 -41.67
CA VAL A 8 22.97 -8.69 -41.25
C VAL A 8 23.21 -9.48 -39.97
N ALA A 9 24.33 -10.21 -39.88
CA ALA A 9 24.71 -10.94 -38.66
C ALA A 9 24.92 -10.02 -37.44
N ARG A 10 25.48 -8.81 -37.64
CA ARG A 10 25.71 -7.83 -36.57
C ARG A 10 24.42 -7.17 -36.09
N LEU A 11 23.46 -6.90 -36.99
CA LEU A 11 22.12 -6.44 -36.60
C LEU A 11 21.34 -7.53 -35.87
N PHE A 12 21.40 -8.78 -36.32
CA PHE A 12 20.76 -9.91 -35.64
C PHE A 12 21.31 -10.13 -34.22
N LEU A 13 22.63 -9.98 -34.03
CA LEU A 13 23.28 -10.13 -32.73
C LEU A 13 22.88 -9.01 -31.76
N LEU A 14 22.70 -7.77 -32.23
CA LEU A 14 22.20 -6.67 -31.39
C LEU A 14 20.72 -6.82 -31.02
N SER A 15 19.86 -7.32 -31.92
CA SER A 15 18.45 -7.61 -31.60
C SER A 15 18.28 -8.79 -30.63
N LEU A 16 19.20 -9.76 -30.64
CA LEU A 16 19.15 -10.92 -29.74
C LEU A 16 19.56 -10.54 -28.30
N LEU A 17 20.45 -9.54 -28.13
CA LEU A 17 20.83 -9.02 -26.80
C LEU A 17 19.72 -8.22 -26.10
N THR A 18 18.81 -7.58 -26.84
CA THR A 18 17.68 -6.84 -26.22
C THR A 18 16.59 -7.75 -25.65
N LEU A 19 16.48 -9.00 -26.10
CA LEU A 19 15.50 -9.97 -25.56
C LEU A 19 15.92 -10.58 -24.22
N PHE A 20 17.21 -10.51 -23.87
CA PHE A 20 17.76 -11.05 -22.61
C PHE A 20 18.12 -9.97 -21.59
N ALA A 21 17.74 -8.72 -21.81
CA ALA A 21 17.87 -7.69 -20.80
C ALA A 21 16.98 -8.07 -19.60
N PRO A 22 17.54 -8.18 -18.37
CA PRO A 22 16.73 -8.43 -17.20
C PRO A 22 15.71 -7.29 -17.08
N ARG A 23 14.42 -7.62 -17.20
CA ARG A 23 13.38 -6.69 -16.80
C ARG A 23 13.51 -6.54 -15.29
N ALA A 24 13.80 -5.33 -14.83
CA ALA A 24 13.56 -4.99 -13.45
C ALA A 24 12.06 -5.18 -13.21
N VAL A 25 11.70 -6.26 -12.52
CA VAL A 25 10.36 -6.41 -11.96
C VAL A 25 10.33 -5.39 -10.84
N GLY A 26 9.74 -4.23 -11.09
CA GLY A 26 9.46 -3.27 -10.05
C GLY A 26 8.51 -3.92 -9.05
N ALA A 27 8.86 -3.83 -7.78
CA ALA A 27 7.92 -3.99 -6.69
C ALA A 27 6.64 -3.20 -7.02
N LYS A 28 5.46 -3.82 -6.92
CA LYS A 28 4.20 -3.16 -7.24
C LYS A 28 3.20 -3.35 -6.12
N VAL A 29 3.12 -2.36 -5.24
CA VAL A 29 2.06 -2.27 -4.23
C VAL A 29 0.77 -1.80 -4.90
N THR A 30 -0.33 -2.54 -4.68
CA THR A 30 -1.66 -2.07 -5.11
C THR A 30 -2.26 -1.23 -3.99
N ARG A 31 -2.71 -0.02 -4.31
CA ARG A 31 -3.17 0.99 -3.35
C ARG A 31 -4.65 1.29 -3.55
N TYR A 32 -5.37 1.43 -2.43
CA TYR A 32 -6.76 1.88 -2.42
C TYR A 32 -6.92 2.95 -1.35
N LEU A 33 -7.23 4.17 -1.77
CA LEU A 33 -7.44 5.31 -0.89
C LEU A 33 -8.92 5.63 -0.77
N THR A 34 -9.37 5.91 0.45
CA THR A 34 -10.71 6.40 0.76
C THR A 34 -10.63 7.54 1.78
N GLY A 35 -11.11 8.74 1.42
CA GLY A 35 -11.00 9.93 2.27
C GLY A 35 -10.17 11.03 1.63
N ASP A 36 -9.55 11.88 2.45
CA ASP A 36 -8.67 12.95 1.99
C ASP A 36 -7.30 12.37 1.57
N PRO A 37 -6.75 12.73 0.39
CA PRO A 37 -5.39 12.34 0.01
C PRO A 37 -4.28 13.13 0.71
N ALA A 38 -4.59 14.20 1.45
CA ALA A 38 -3.60 14.98 2.18
C ALA A 38 -3.41 14.44 3.60
N ASP A 39 -2.16 14.23 4.01
CA ASP A 39 -1.84 13.76 5.36
C ASP A 39 -2.28 14.75 6.44
N VAL A 40 -2.92 14.23 7.49
CA VAL A 40 -3.08 14.97 8.76
C VAL A 40 -1.89 14.68 9.68
N ALA A 41 -1.41 15.73 10.37
CA ALA A 41 -0.27 15.62 11.28
C ALA A 41 -0.64 16.03 12.72
N PRO A 42 -1.59 15.34 13.38
CA PRO A 42 -1.95 15.64 14.76
C PRO A 42 -0.86 15.18 15.74
N ARG A 43 -0.95 15.65 16.99
CA ARG A 43 -0.19 15.03 18.08
C ARG A 43 -0.75 13.64 18.36
N LEU A 44 0.09 12.61 18.27
CA LEU A 44 -0.28 11.22 18.57
C LEU A 44 0.01 10.88 20.05
N HIS A 45 -0.83 10.02 20.63
CA HIS A 45 -0.81 9.67 22.07
C HIS A 45 -0.46 8.20 22.38
N GLY A 46 -0.45 7.32 21.38
CA GLY A 46 -0.25 5.86 21.53
C GLY A 46 1.11 5.41 22.12
N PRO A 47 1.45 4.11 22.07
CA PRO A 47 0.92 3.11 21.13
C PRO A 47 -0.34 2.38 21.63
N ALA A 48 -1.13 1.87 20.69
CA ALA A 48 -2.17 0.87 20.94
C ALA A 48 -1.77 -0.45 20.26
N LEU A 49 -2.13 -1.59 20.88
CA LEU A 49 -1.93 -2.92 20.31
C LEU A 49 -3.21 -3.73 20.54
N ASP A 50 -3.87 -4.10 19.45
CA ASP A 50 -4.95 -5.07 19.40
C ASP A 50 -4.51 -6.29 18.59
N LEU A 51 -4.89 -7.48 19.05
CA LEU A 51 -4.48 -8.76 18.48
C LEU A 51 -5.72 -9.61 18.21
N GLY A 52 -6.29 -9.43 17.02
CA GLY A 52 -7.48 -10.16 16.57
C GLY A 52 -7.16 -11.61 16.19
N GLY A 53 -7.94 -12.56 16.71
CA GLY A 53 -7.79 -14.00 16.44
C GLY A 53 -8.31 -14.48 15.08
N GLY A 54 -8.88 -13.59 14.26
CA GLY A 54 -9.60 -13.91 13.03
C GLY A 54 -11.10 -14.20 13.26
N GLY A 55 -11.90 -14.10 12.20
CA GLY A 55 -13.36 -14.20 12.25
C GLY A 55 -14.02 -12.86 11.92
N THR A 56 -15.15 -12.56 12.55
CA THR A 56 -15.80 -11.25 12.44
C THR A 56 -14.94 -10.18 13.11
N ASP A 57 -14.75 -9.05 12.44
CA ASP A 57 -14.01 -7.91 13.00
C ASP A 57 -14.69 -7.37 14.27
N VAL A 58 -13.89 -7.02 15.28
CA VAL A 58 -14.38 -6.42 16.53
C VAL A 58 -14.24 -4.90 16.42
N GLY A 59 -15.30 -4.23 15.96
CA GLY A 59 -15.26 -2.80 15.64
C GLY A 59 -14.91 -1.92 16.83
N GLU A 60 -15.35 -2.29 18.02
CA GLU A 60 -15.04 -1.58 19.26
C GLU A 60 -13.54 -1.60 19.58
N ALA A 61 -12.83 -2.68 19.23
CA ALA A 61 -11.40 -2.79 19.45
C ALA A 61 -10.61 -1.91 18.45
N ILE A 62 -11.04 -1.87 17.20
CA ILE A 62 -10.45 -0.98 16.18
C ILE A 62 -10.72 0.50 16.53
N GLN A 63 -11.95 0.84 16.93
CA GLN A 63 -12.27 2.20 17.39
C GLN A 63 -11.47 2.58 18.63
N TRP A 64 -11.27 1.66 19.58
CA TRP A 64 -10.41 1.88 20.74
C TRP A 64 -8.97 2.21 20.32
N MET A 65 -8.37 1.45 19.39
CA MET A 65 -7.02 1.78 18.88
C MET A 65 -6.96 3.19 18.27
N ILE A 66 -7.97 3.58 17.50
CA ILE A 66 -8.08 4.91 16.90
C ILE A 66 -8.14 5.98 17.99
N ASP A 67 -8.97 5.80 19.01
CA ASP A 67 -9.15 6.75 20.10
C ASP A 67 -7.90 6.87 20.99
N GLU A 68 -7.17 5.77 21.24
CA GLU A 68 -5.90 5.77 21.96
C GLU A 68 -4.81 6.54 21.19
N VAL A 69 -4.70 6.33 19.88
CA VAL A 69 -3.72 7.05 19.03
C VAL A 69 -4.08 8.54 18.93
N ARG A 70 -5.36 8.86 18.81
CA ARG A 70 -5.89 10.24 18.80
C ARG A 70 -5.80 10.92 20.18
N GLY A 71 -5.78 10.15 21.26
CA GLY A 71 -5.79 10.64 22.64
C GLY A 71 -7.14 11.20 23.11
N CYS A 72 -8.22 10.93 22.38
CA CYS A 72 -9.54 11.46 22.68
C CYS A 72 -10.65 10.56 22.11
N THR A 73 -11.81 10.55 22.78
CA THR A 73 -13.03 9.94 22.24
C THR A 73 -14.00 11.00 21.69
N THR A 74 -13.89 12.26 22.12
CA THR A 74 -14.70 13.41 21.68
C THR A 74 -13.81 14.62 21.45
N CYS A 75 -13.27 14.72 20.23
CA CYS A 75 -12.58 15.90 19.72
C CYS A 75 -12.56 15.89 18.19
N ASP A 76 -12.18 17.02 17.59
CA ASP A 76 -12.11 17.21 16.13
C ASP A 76 -10.79 16.73 15.51
N VAL A 77 -9.88 16.16 16.31
CA VAL A 77 -8.65 15.57 15.82
C VAL A 77 -8.98 14.33 15.01
N THR A 78 -8.48 14.22 13.79
CA THR A 78 -8.59 13.04 12.94
C THR A 78 -7.22 12.40 12.72
N VAL A 79 -7.20 11.15 12.28
CA VAL A 79 -5.98 10.40 11.91
C VAL A 79 -6.18 9.68 10.58
N ASP A 80 -5.09 9.52 9.84
CA ASP A 80 -5.02 8.62 8.69
C ASP A 80 -4.76 7.18 9.14
N VAL A 81 -5.44 6.22 8.52
CA VAL A 81 -5.28 4.80 8.84
C VAL A 81 -4.70 4.06 7.64
N VAL A 82 -3.57 3.38 7.84
CA VAL A 82 -3.00 2.48 6.83
C VAL A 82 -3.38 1.04 7.16
N VAL A 83 -3.94 0.34 6.18
CA VAL A 83 -4.28 -1.09 6.26
C VAL A 83 -3.29 -1.88 5.39
N LEU A 84 -2.50 -2.75 6.01
CA LEU A 84 -1.61 -3.66 5.29
C LEU A 84 -2.31 -4.99 5.04
N ARG A 85 -2.40 -5.41 3.77
CA ARG A 85 -2.99 -6.70 3.40
C ARG A 85 -2.04 -7.52 2.54
N ALA A 86 -2.04 -8.83 2.77
CA ALA A 86 -1.29 -9.79 1.95
C ALA A 86 -2.10 -10.39 0.79
N SER A 87 -3.40 -10.08 0.71
CA SER A 87 -4.31 -10.57 -0.32
C SER A 87 -5.60 -9.74 -0.36
N GLY A 88 -6.44 -9.99 -1.38
CA GLY A 88 -7.71 -9.29 -1.54
C GLY A 88 -7.55 -7.85 -2.04
N ALA A 89 -8.56 -7.03 -1.76
CA ALA A 89 -8.63 -5.61 -2.13
C ALA A 89 -8.77 -4.74 -0.86
N ASP A 90 -9.68 -3.79 -0.83
CA ASP A 90 -9.84 -2.69 0.12
C ASP A 90 -11.00 -2.86 1.12
N GLY A 91 -11.38 -4.10 1.42
CA GLY A 91 -12.58 -4.39 2.23
C GLY A 91 -12.67 -3.71 3.61
N TYR A 92 -11.56 -3.16 4.13
CA TYR A 92 -11.54 -2.40 5.38
C TYR A 92 -11.76 -0.89 5.20
N ASN A 93 -11.52 -0.33 4.02
CA ASN A 93 -11.54 1.12 3.80
C ASN A 93 -12.88 1.76 4.19
N ASP A 94 -13.97 1.31 3.58
CA ASP A 94 -15.32 1.86 3.85
C ASP A 94 -15.75 1.66 5.30
N TYR A 95 -15.32 0.56 5.92
CA TYR A 95 -15.67 0.21 7.29
C TYR A 95 -14.93 1.11 8.29
N ILE A 96 -13.62 1.22 8.17
CA ILE A 96 -12.78 2.04 9.04
C ILE A 96 -13.03 3.53 8.78
N LYS A 97 -13.27 3.97 7.55
CA LYS A 97 -13.54 5.38 7.24
C LYS A 97 -14.78 5.92 7.96
N LYS A 98 -15.75 5.07 8.27
CA LYS A 98 -16.95 5.42 9.04
C LYS A 98 -16.72 5.49 10.55
N MET A 99 -15.57 5.03 11.03
CA MET A 99 -15.19 5.13 12.43
C MET A 99 -14.92 6.58 12.81
N LYS A 100 -15.17 6.89 14.08
CA LYS A 100 -15.04 8.25 14.59
C LYS A 100 -13.56 8.65 14.57
N GLY A 101 -13.28 9.81 13.96
CA GLY A 101 -11.93 10.36 13.96
C GLY A 101 -11.00 9.86 12.87
N VAL A 102 -11.52 9.17 11.86
CA VAL A 102 -10.72 8.73 10.71
C VAL A 102 -10.83 9.77 9.60
N ASP A 103 -9.68 10.30 9.17
CA ASP A 103 -9.57 11.26 8.07
C ASP A 103 -9.57 10.53 6.72
N SER A 104 -8.59 9.67 6.52
CA SER A 104 -8.48 8.78 5.38
C SER A 104 -8.15 7.34 5.80
N VAL A 105 -8.40 6.40 4.88
CA VAL A 105 -7.93 5.02 4.97
C VAL A 105 -7.23 4.67 3.67
N GLU A 106 -5.99 4.19 3.78
CA GLU A 106 -5.25 3.64 2.64
C GLU A 106 -4.94 2.16 2.86
N THR A 107 -5.46 1.31 1.98
CA THR A 107 -5.06 -0.10 1.91
C THR A 107 -3.86 -0.25 0.99
N LEU A 108 -2.78 -0.83 1.51
CA LEU A 108 -1.65 -1.33 0.75
C LEU A 108 -1.72 -2.85 0.65
N VAL A 109 -1.94 -3.37 -0.56
CA VAL A 109 -1.90 -4.80 -0.83
C VAL A 109 -0.48 -5.18 -1.28
N ILE A 110 0.20 -5.92 -0.41
CA ILE A 110 1.60 -6.35 -0.53
C ILE A 110 1.61 -7.87 -0.60
N THR A 111 1.71 -8.43 -1.81
CA THR A 111 1.63 -9.88 -2.04
C THR A 111 2.98 -10.59 -2.06
N ASP A 112 4.07 -9.84 -2.26
CA ASP A 112 5.43 -10.36 -2.27
C ASP A 112 6.35 -9.57 -1.32
N ALA A 113 7.33 -10.23 -0.71
CA ALA A 113 8.28 -9.58 0.20
C ALA A 113 9.19 -8.54 -0.51
N ALA A 114 9.37 -8.64 -1.82
CA ALA A 114 10.04 -7.61 -2.62
C ALA A 114 9.19 -6.34 -2.72
N ASP A 115 7.86 -6.46 -2.72
CA ASP A 115 6.95 -5.31 -2.80
C ASP A 115 7.04 -4.42 -1.55
N ALA A 116 7.35 -5.00 -0.39
CA ALA A 116 7.56 -4.29 0.87
C ALA A 116 8.84 -3.43 0.92
N LYS A 117 9.65 -3.44 -0.14
CA LYS A 117 10.91 -2.67 -0.24
C LYS A 117 10.79 -1.45 -1.15
N ASP A 118 9.60 -1.18 -1.68
CA ASP A 118 9.36 -0.02 -2.51
C ASP A 118 9.52 1.26 -1.67
N ALA A 119 10.46 2.12 -2.07
CA ALA A 119 10.72 3.41 -1.44
C ALA A 119 9.78 4.53 -1.95
N GLY A 120 8.90 4.22 -2.91
CA GLY A 120 7.82 5.07 -3.37
C GLY A 120 6.53 4.98 -2.54
N VAL A 121 6.57 4.23 -1.44
CA VAL A 121 5.61 4.33 -0.32
C VAL A 121 6.19 5.28 0.72
#